data_AF-A0A6L9IVY0-F1
#
_entry.id   AF-A0A6L9IVY0-F1
#
_cell.length_a   1.000
_cell.length_b   1.000
_cell.length_c   1.000
_cell.angle_alpha   90.00
_cell.angle_beta   90.00
_cell.angle_gamma   90.00
#
_symmetry.space_group_name_H-M   'P 1'
#
loop_
_entity.id
_entity.type
_entity.pdbx_description
1 polymer ?
#
loop_
_entity_poly.entity_id
_entity_poly.type
_entity_poly.pdbx_seq_one_letter_code
_entity_poly.pdbx_strand_id
1 'polypeptide(L)'
;GKPMISLLERGAFDADASALVYGALQFFALGLIFQSVHEVIARSFYADKDTITPLWTAVIAAGVNLLLVVGIYVAYTQQLHAPLEDTFVAWGERFADAEFRPAQNALADGSGTVRDQTASFVGVGGLAFGYSITFLIELALLLVILKRRWGDIDARNLTLTTLRTIAASAIMGVAVVGVDAVLGAMGWHEDSLVLTTLRILALAGTGAVTFLVAAILLGVQEIRALPGMVLRRKPAADQAPAETTA
;
A
#
# COMPACT_ATOMS: atom_id res chain seq x y z
N GLY A 1 10.46 -3.65 1.59
CA GLY A 1 9.95 -2.57 2.46
C GLY A 1 11.10 -1.95 3.22
N LYS A 2 11.51 -2.56 4.34
CA LYS A 2 12.56 -2.03 5.23
C LYS A 2 13.84 -1.55 4.53
N PRO A 3 14.49 -2.33 3.63
CA PRO A 3 15.74 -1.87 3.00
C PRO A 3 15.56 -0.62 2.14
N MET A 4 14.36 -0.42 1.59
CA MET A 4 14.06 0.74 0.76
C MET A 4 13.80 2.00 1.60
N ILE A 5 13.28 1.83 2.82
CA ILE A 5 13.02 2.93 3.74
C ILE A 5 14.32 3.34 4.43
N SER A 6 15.22 2.41 4.77
CA SER A 6 16.49 2.75 5.41
C SER A 6 17.41 3.59 4.53
N LEU A 7 17.26 3.55 3.19
CA LEU A 7 17.92 4.50 2.29
C LEU A 7 17.51 5.97 2.53
N LEU A 8 16.37 6.20 3.19
CA LEU A 8 15.88 7.53 3.54
C LEU A 8 16.39 8.01 4.90
N GLU A 9 17.01 7.14 5.72
CA GLU A 9 17.59 7.47 7.03
C GLU A 9 18.73 8.45 6.91
N ARG A 10 18.40 9.72 7.19
CA ARG A 10 19.32 10.86 7.12
C ARG A 10 18.91 11.94 8.13
N GLY A 11 19.85 12.35 8.96
CA GLY A 11 19.64 13.44 9.92
C GLY A 11 18.56 13.09 10.94
N ALA A 12 17.45 13.83 10.91
CA ALA A 12 16.32 13.66 11.83
C ALA A 12 15.38 12.49 11.47
N PHE A 13 15.54 11.87 10.29
CA PHE A 13 14.83 10.65 9.92
C PHE A 13 15.71 9.46 10.30
N ASP A 14 15.39 8.81 11.41
CA ASP A 14 16.13 7.72 12.02
C ASP A 14 15.37 6.38 11.93
N ALA A 15 15.92 5.34 12.56
CA ALA A 15 15.34 3.99 12.57
C ALA A 15 13.93 3.94 13.17
N ASP A 16 13.63 4.80 14.13
CA ASP A 16 12.29 4.91 14.74
C ASP A 16 11.29 5.46 13.71
N ALA A 17 11.66 6.53 13.00
CA ALA A 17 10.85 7.07 11.92
C ALA A 17 10.63 6.06 10.78
N SER A 18 11.66 5.29 10.43
CA SER A 18 11.57 4.20 9.46
C SER A 18 10.59 3.12 9.89
N ALA A 19 10.55 2.75 11.18
CA ALA A 19 9.62 1.76 11.70
C ALA A 19 8.16 2.22 11.55
N LEU A 20 7.87 3.50 11.82
CA LEU A 20 6.55 4.10 11.62
C LEU A 20 6.12 4.06 10.15
N VAL A 21 7.00 4.51 9.25
CA VAL A 21 6.73 4.52 7.80
C VAL A 21 6.54 3.10 7.27
N TYR A 22 7.32 2.13 7.78
CA TYR A 22 7.16 0.73 7.41
C TYR A 22 5.78 0.18 7.79
N GLY A 23 5.28 0.50 8.99
CA GLY A 23 3.93 0.13 9.40
C GLY A 23 2.85 0.71 8.47
N ALA A 24 2.95 1.99 8.11
CA ALA A 24 2.03 2.62 7.16
C ALA A 24 2.12 1.98 5.75
N LEU A 25 3.34 1.70 5.28
CA LEU A 25 3.58 1.08 3.98
C LEU A 25 2.90 -0.30 3.86
N GLN A 26 2.90 -1.10 4.92
CA GLN A 26 2.23 -2.40 4.92
C GLN A 26 0.72 -2.28 4.67
N PHE A 27 0.07 -1.29 5.28
CA PHE A 27 -1.35 -1.04 5.04
C PHE A 27 -1.60 -0.46 3.65
N PHE A 28 -0.84 0.53 3.19
CA PHE A 28 -1.00 1.06 1.84
C PHE A 28 -0.77 0.00 0.75
N ALA A 29 0.17 -0.93 0.95
CA ALA A 29 0.39 -2.04 0.03
C ALA A 29 -0.87 -2.92 -0.15
N LEU A 30 -1.67 -3.09 0.91
CA LEU A 30 -2.97 -3.74 0.83
C LEU A 30 -3.97 -2.89 0.04
N GLY A 31 -4.04 -1.58 0.32
CA GLY A 31 -4.91 -0.64 -0.37
C GLY A 31 -4.68 -0.55 -1.89
N LEU A 32 -3.42 -0.70 -2.33
CA LEU A 32 -3.05 -0.68 -3.75
C LEU A 32 -3.77 -1.74 -4.58
N ILE A 33 -4.09 -2.91 -3.99
CA ILE A 33 -4.85 -3.96 -4.68
C ILE A 33 -6.23 -3.43 -5.05
N PHE A 34 -6.92 -2.82 -4.08
CA PHE A 34 -8.27 -2.31 -4.28
C PHE A 34 -8.30 -1.11 -5.21
N GLN A 35 -7.34 -0.19 -5.04
CA GLN A 35 -7.19 0.98 -5.92
C GLN A 35 -6.92 0.58 -7.38
N SER A 36 -6.11 -0.47 -7.61
CA SER A 36 -5.82 -0.95 -8.96
C SER A 36 -7.06 -1.53 -9.65
N VAL A 37 -7.87 -2.30 -8.91
CA VAL A 37 -9.11 -2.88 -9.46
C VAL A 37 -10.16 -1.80 -9.68
N HIS A 38 -10.28 -0.84 -8.75
CA HIS A 38 -11.17 0.31 -8.85
C HIS A 38 -10.97 1.05 -10.18
N GLU A 39 -9.72 1.35 -10.53
CA GLU A 39 -9.37 2.10 -11.73
C GLU A 39 -9.81 1.37 -13.02
N VAL A 40 -9.76 0.04 -13.03
CA VAL A 40 -10.23 -0.76 -14.17
C VAL A 40 -11.75 -0.76 -14.26
N ILE A 41 -12.45 -0.91 -13.12
CA ILE A 41 -13.91 -0.94 -13.07
C ILE A 41 -14.53 0.42 -13.39
N ALA A 42 -13.98 1.51 -12.85
CA ALA A 42 -14.47 2.85 -13.15
C ALA A 42 -14.46 3.13 -14.67
N ARG A 43 -13.39 2.69 -15.36
CA ARG A 43 -13.29 2.80 -16.82
C ARG A 43 -14.34 1.98 -17.57
N SER A 44 -14.80 0.86 -17.03
CA SER A 44 -15.87 0.10 -17.68
C SER A 44 -17.17 0.90 -17.67
N PHE A 45 -17.53 1.55 -16.57
CA PHE A 45 -18.70 2.43 -16.51
C PHE A 45 -18.60 3.60 -17.51
N TYR A 46 -17.42 4.23 -17.62
CA TYR A 46 -17.20 5.28 -18.61
C TYR A 46 -17.33 4.80 -20.05
N ALA A 47 -16.86 3.58 -20.35
CA ALA A 47 -17.02 2.98 -21.67
C ALA A 47 -18.51 2.77 -22.03
N ASP A 48 -19.36 2.54 -21.04
CA ASP A 48 -20.82 2.42 -21.18
C ASP A 48 -21.55 3.78 -21.04
N LYS A 49 -20.81 4.90 -21.14
CA LYS A 49 -21.33 6.27 -21.00
C LYS A 49 -22.01 6.56 -19.65
N ASP A 50 -21.73 5.76 -18.62
CA ASP A 50 -22.18 6.00 -17.26
C ASP A 50 -21.05 6.66 -16.46
N THR A 51 -21.11 7.98 -16.37
CA THR A 51 -20.18 8.77 -15.56
C THR A 51 -20.69 9.05 -14.16
N ILE A 52 -21.99 8.83 -13.93
CA ILE A 52 -22.69 9.21 -12.70
C ILE A 52 -22.50 8.14 -11.63
N THR A 53 -22.52 6.86 -12.00
CA THR A 53 -22.31 5.76 -11.05
C THR A 53 -20.93 5.84 -10.38
N PRO A 54 -19.79 5.93 -11.11
CA PRO A 54 -18.48 6.12 -10.49
C PRO A 54 -18.36 7.40 -9.66
N LEU A 55 -19.03 8.47 -10.08
CA LEU A 55 -19.01 9.73 -9.34
C LEU A 55 -19.68 9.59 -7.97
N TRP A 56 -20.89 9.02 -7.92
CA TRP A 56 -21.59 8.84 -6.64
C TRP A 56 -20.89 7.86 -5.71
N THR A 57 -20.30 6.77 -6.24
CA THR A 57 -19.51 5.86 -5.41
C THR A 57 -18.30 6.58 -4.82
N ALA A 58 -17.62 7.44 -5.59
CA ALA A 58 -16.50 8.24 -5.09
C ALA A 58 -16.94 9.26 -4.03
N VAL A 59 -18.09 9.91 -4.22
CA VAL A 59 -18.65 10.85 -3.22
C VAL A 59 -19.00 10.12 -1.91
N ILE A 60 -19.65 8.95 -2.00
CA ILE A 60 -19.98 8.12 -0.83
C ILE A 60 -18.69 7.65 -0.14
N ALA A 61 -17.71 7.17 -0.90
CA ALA A 61 -16.42 6.73 -0.38
C ALA A 61 -15.66 7.87 0.31
N ALA A 62 -15.65 9.07 -0.27
CA ALA A 62 -15.06 10.26 0.34
C ALA A 62 -15.76 10.63 1.65
N GLY A 63 -17.09 10.52 1.71
CA GLY A 63 -17.86 10.71 2.93
C GLY A 63 -17.52 9.69 4.02
N VAL A 64 -17.44 8.40 3.65
CA VAL A 64 -17.03 7.32 4.56
C VAL A 64 -15.59 7.52 5.04
N ASN A 65 -14.68 7.91 4.15
CA ASN A 65 -13.28 8.19 4.48
C ASN A 65 -13.19 9.33 5.50
N LEU A 66 -13.89 10.43 5.25
CA LEU A 66 -13.91 11.58 6.14
C LEU A 66 -14.42 11.20 7.53
N LEU A 67 -15.52 10.45 7.61
CA LEU A 67 -16.06 9.97 8.89
C LEU A 67 -15.08 9.05 9.62
N LEU A 68 -14.43 8.14 8.90
CA LEU A 68 -13.45 7.22 9.46
C LEU A 68 -12.21 7.96 9.96
N VAL A 69 -11.65 8.87 9.16
CA VAL A 69 -10.47 9.68 9.52
C VAL A 69 -10.78 10.58 10.71
N VAL A 70 -11.94 11.27 10.72
CA VAL A 70 -12.36 12.10 11.85
C VAL A 70 -12.57 11.23 13.09
N GLY A 71 -13.21 10.07 12.97
CA GLY A 71 -13.40 9.14 14.08
C GLY A 71 -12.08 8.65 14.68
N ILE A 72 -11.13 8.23 13.83
CA ILE A 72 -9.79 7.82 14.25
C ILE A 72 -9.05 9.00 14.90
N TYR A 73 -9.13 10.19 14.31
CA TYR A 73 -8.49 11.40 14.86
C TYR A 73 -9.04 11.76 16.24
N VAL A 74 -10.36 11.75 16.42
CA VAL A 74 -10.98 12.02 17.73
C VAL A 74 -10.61 10.96 18.76
N ALA A 75 -10.61 9.67 18.38
CA ALA A 75 -10.17 8.60 19.27
C ALA A 75 -8.69 8.77 19.68
N TYR A 76 -7.84 9.15 18.72
CA TYR A 76 -6.42 9.40 18.93
C TYR A 76 -6.16 10.59 19.85
N THR A 77 -6.84 11.72 19.66
CA THR A 77 -6.68 12.90 20.52
C THR A 77 -7.15 12.65 21.94
N GLN A 78 -8.22 11.87 22.14
CA GLN A 78 -8.65 11.48 23.48
C GLN A 78 -7.64 10.57 24.19
N GLN A 79 -6.95 9.70 23.46
CA GLN A 79 -5.91 8.83 24.03
C GLN A 79 -4.61 9.57 24.39
N LEU A 80 -4.26 10.61 23.63
CA LEU A 80 -3.05 11.41 23.87
C LEU A 80 -3.19 12.46 24.96
N HIS A 81 -4.41 12.96 25.22
CA HIS A 81 -4.59 14.07 26.15
C HIS A 81 -4.19 13.72 27.59
N ALA A 82 -4.67 12.58 28.10
CA ALA A 82 -4.42 12.17 29.49
C ALA A 82 -2.93 11.91 29.80
N PRO A 83 -2.17 11.14 28.99
CA PRO A 83 -0.74 10.92 29.25
C PRO A 83 0.10 12.19 29.19
N LEU A 84 -0.26 13.13 28.31
CA LEU A 84 0.43 14.42 28.21
C LEU A 84 0.18 15.26 29.46
N GLU A 85 -1.08 15.34 29.91
CA GLU A 85 -1.45 16.04 31.14
C GLU A 85 -0.73 15.44 32.35
N ASP A 86 -0.78 14.11 32.52
CA ASP A 86 -0.10 13.39 33.60
C ASP A 86 1.41 13.63 33.61
N THR A 87 2.03 13.65 32.42
CA THR A 87 3.47 13.94 32.27
C THR A 87 3.81 15.36 32.71
N PHE A 88 3.04 16.35 32.27
CA PHE A 88 3.29 17.75 32.62
C PHE A 88 3.02 18.04 34.09
N VAL A 89 1.99 17.42 34.68
CA VAL A 89 1.71 17.51 36.11
C VAL A 89 2.85 16.89 36.92
N ALA A 90 3.26 15.66 36.60
CA ALA A 90 4.35 14.98 37.30
C ALA A 90 5.70 15.71 37.16
N TRP A 91 5.98 16.28 35.99
CA TRP A 91 7.14 17.15 35.80
C TRP A 91 7.03 18.42 36.65
N GLY A 92 5.89 19.10 36.61
CA GLY A 92 5.65 20.37 37.29
C GLY A 92 5.76 20.26 38.80
N GLU A 93 5.17 19.22 39.39
CA GLU A 93 5.26 18.93 40.84
C GLU A 93 6.72 18.71 41.27
N ARG A 94 7.43 17.80 40.59
CA ARG A 94 8.84 17.49 40.90
C ARG A 94 9.76 18.69 40.68
N PHE A 95 9.49 19.48 39.65
CA PHE A 95 10.25 20.69 39.39
C PHE A 95 10.03 21.74 40.48
N ALA A 96 8.79 21.91 40.93
CA ALA A 96 8.45 22.81 42.04
C ALA A 96 9.14 22.41 43.35
N ASP A 97 9.31 21.10 43.59
CA ASP A 97 10.03 20.55 44.74
C ASP A 97 11.56 20.55 44.59
N ALA A 98 12.10 21.18 43.54
CA ALA A 98 13.52 21.22 43.18
C ALA A 98 14.14 19.82 42.93
N GLU A 99 13.32 18.81 42.65
CA GLU A 99 13.73 17.46 42.26
C GLU A 99 14.03 17.40 40.75
N PHE A 100 15.09 18.08 40.32
CA PHE A 100 15.38 18.23 38.89
C PHE A 100 15.60 16.91 38.14
N ARG A 101 16.20 15.90 38.79
CA ARG A 101 16.45 14.60 38.15
C ARG A 101 15.14 13.81 37.97
N PRO A 102 14.30 13.62 39.00
CA PRO A 102 12.95 13.07 38.84
C PRO A 102 12.06 13.83 37.86
N ALA A 103 12.16 15.17 37.81
CA ALA A 103 11.45 15.99 36.82
C ALA A 103 11.91 15.67 35.39
N GLN A 104 13.23 15.59 35.15
CA GLN A 104 13.76 15.19 33.83
C GLN A 104 13.31 13.78 33.43
N ASN A 105 13.29 12.84 34.38
CA ASN A 105 12.82 11.47 34.12
C ASN A 105 11.32 11.46 33.76
N ALA A 106 10.49 12.29 34.41
CA ALA A 106 9.07 12.43 34.09
C ALA A 106 8.85 12.80 32.61
N LEU A 107 9.61 13.79 32.12
CA LEU A 107 9.56 14.21 30.72
C LEU A 107 10.08 13.11 29.78
N ALA A 108 11.14 12.40 30.16
CA ALA A 108 11.67 11.29 29.37
C ALA A 108 10.63 10.16 29.23
N ASP A 109 10.02 9.73 30.34
CA ASP A 109 9.00 8.69 30.39
C ASP A 109 7.73 9.09 29.60
N GLY A 110 7.28 10.34 29.78
CA GLY A 110 6.15 10.88 29.04
C GLY A 110 6.42 10.98 27.53
N SER A 111 7.63 11.39 27.14
CA SER A 111 8.03 11.40 25.73
C SER A 111 8.04 10.00 25.10
N GLY A 112 8.41 8.97 25.88
CA GLY A 112 8.33 7.56 25.48
C GLY A 112 6.88 7.11 25.30
N THR A 113 6.01 7.45 26.25
CA THR A 113 4.58 7.12 26.18
C THR A 113 3.90 7.73 24.95
N VAL A 114 4.18 9.00 24.65
CA VAL A 114 3.67 9.68 23.45
C VAL A 114 4.21 9.02 22.18
N ARG A 115 5.50 8.64 22.15
CA ARG A 115 6.10 7.92 21.02
C ARG A 115 5.41 6.57 20.79
N ASP A 116 5.23 5.77 21.82
CA ASP A 116 4.61 4.45 21.73
C ASP A 116 3.16 4.53 21.27
N GLN A 117 2.41 5.53 21.75
CA GLN A 117 1.04 5.77 21.30
C GLN A 117 0.98 6.26 19.84
N THR A 118 1.92 7.10 19.42
CA THR A 118 2.06 7.54 18.02
C THR A 118 2.46 6.39 17.09
N ALA A 119 3.26 5.45 17.61
CA ALA A 119 3.69 4.24 16.91
C ALA A 119 2.63 3.14 16.90
N SER A 120 1.63 3.23 17.78
CA SER A 120 0.56 2.25 17.89
C SER A 120 -0.28 2.17 16.60
N PHE A 121 -1.07 1.09 16.51
CA PHE A 121 -2.01 0.88 15.42
C PHE A 121 -2.97 2.06 15.18
N VAL A 122 -3.21 2.93 16.17
CA VAL A 122 -4.10 4.09 16.04
C VAL A 122 -3.37 5.35 15.54
N GLY A 123 -2.04 5.37 15.60
CA GLY A 123 -1.21 6.45 15.08
C GLY A 123 -1.02 6.38 13.57
N VAL A 124 0.23 6.38 13.09
CA VAL A 124 0.53 6.52 11.65
C VAL A 124 0.01 5.32 10.82
N GLY A 125 0.09 4.10 11.37
CA GLY A 125 -0.41 2.89 10.71
C GLY A 125 -1.94 2.87 10.54
N GLY A 126 -2.67 3.36 11.54
CA GLY A 126 -4.15 3.35 11.56
C GLY A 126 -4.75 4.23 10.48
N LEU A 127 -4.14 5.38 10.23
CA LEU A 127 -4.54 6.28 9.13
C LEU A 127 -4.38 5.60 7.76
N ALA A 128 -3.25 4.92 7.55
CA ALA A 128 -3.00 4.16 6.31
C ALA A 128 -3.96 2.97 6.14
N PHE A 129 -4.30 2.30 7.24
CA PHE A 129 -5.29 1.23 7.26
C PHE A 129 -6.69 1.75 6.91
N GLY A 130 -7.13 2.86 7.50
CA GLY A 130 -8.42 3.47 7.20
C GLY A 130 -8.57 3.90 5.74
N TYR A 131 -7.49 4.42 5.15
CA TYR A 131 -7.44 4.74 3.72
C TYR A 131 -7.60 3.49 2.85
N SER A 132 -6.94 2.39 3.21
CA SER A 132 -7.02 1.12 2.48
C SER A 132 -8.41 0.47 2.59
N ILE A 133 -9.07 0.56 3.76
CA ILE A 133 -10.46 0.13 3.94
C ILE A 133 -11.41 0.95 3.08
N THR A 134 -11.18 2.26 2.98
CA THR A 134 -12.02 3.14 2.16
C THR A 134 -12.04 2.65 0.71
N PHE A 135 -10.87 2.39 0.13
CA PHE A 135 -10.79 1.87 -1.23
C PHE A 135 -11.44 0.49 -1.38
N LEU A 136 -11.35 -0.36 -0.36
CA LEU A 136 -12.07 -1.64 -0.37
C LEU A 136 -13.59 -1.43 -0.43
N ILE A 137 -14.13 -0.53 0.39
CA ILE A 137 -15.56 -0.21 0.43
C ILE A 137 -16.00 0.36 -0.92
N GLU A 138 -15.25 1.33 -1.46
CA GLU A 138 -15.51 1.95 -2.76
C GLU A 138 -15.53 0.91 -3.89
N LEU A 139 -14.50 0.05 -3.93
CA LEU A 139 -14.43 -1.05 -4.87
C LEU A 139 -15.60 -2.02 -4.72
N ALA A 140 -15.96 -2.39 -3.48
CA ALA A 140 -17.07 -3.29 -3.22
C ALA A 140 -18.40 -2.73 -3.71
N LEU A 141 -18.65 -1.43 -3.48
CA LEU A 141 -19.84 -0.74 -3.98
C LEU A 141 -19.89 -0.79 -5.51
N LEU A 142 -18.79 -0.43 -6.18
CA LEU A 142 -18.71 -0.48 -7.64
C LEU A 142 -18.91 -1.90 -8.19
N LEU A 143 -18.26 -2.90 -7.59
CA LEU A 143 -18.42 -4.31 -8.01
C LEU A 143 -19.86 -4.79 -7.85
N VAL A 144 -20.53 -4.42 -6.75
CA VAL A 144 -21.94 -4.79 -6.51
C VAL A 144 -22.85 -4.14 -7.54
N ILE A 145 -22.65 -2.85 -7.85
CA ILE A 145 -23.43 -2.13 -8.84
C ILE A 145 -23.19 -2.70 -10.24
N LEU A 146 -21.92 -2.96 -10.58
CA LEU A 146 -21.51 -3.55 -11.86
C LEU A 146 -22.16 -4.91 -12.07
N LYS A 147 -22.07 -5.80 -11.07
CA LYS A 147 -22.66 -7.14 -11.11
C LYS A 147 -24.18 -7.10 -11.28
N ARG A 148 -24.85 -6.14 -10.63
CA ARG A 148 -26.30 -5.95 -10.79
C ARG A 148 -26.68 -5.44 -12.19
N ARG A 149 -25.84 -4.62 -12.82
CA ARG A 149 -26.16 -3.97 -14.09
C ARG A 149 -25.88 -4.83 -15.31
N TRP A 150 -24.79 -5.61 -15.31
CA TRP A 150 -24.30 -6.27 -16.52
C TRP A 150 -24.44 -7.79 -16.53
N GLY A 151 -24.89 -8.41 -15.43
CA GLY A 151 -25.12 -9.86 -15.41
C GLY A 151 -23.85 -10.68 -15.57
N ASP A 152 -24.01 -11.95 -15.93
CA ASP A 152 -23.00 -13.02 -15.78
C ASP A 152 -21.69 -12.70 -16.52
N ILE A 153 -20.68 -12.28 -15.75
CA ILE A 153 -19.29 -12.30 -16.19
C ILE A 153 -18.84 -13.76 -16.10
N ASP A 154 -17.95 -14.22 -16.98
CA ASP A 154 -17.32 -15.55 -16.89
C ASP A 154 -16.48 -15.69 -15.61
N ALA A 155 -17.17 -15.86 -14.49
CA ALA A 155 -16.65 -15.79 -13.14
C ALA A 155 -15.71 -16.95 -12.88
N ARG A 156 -15.94 -18.09 -13.54
CA ARG A 156 -15.10 -19.28 -13.39
C ARG A 156 -13.71 -19.03 -13.95
N ASN A 157 -13.61 -18.51 -15.16
CA ASN A 157 -12.31 -18.22 -15.77
C ASN A 157 -11.58 -17.08 -15.04
N LEU A 158 -12.29 -16.01 -14.67
CA LEU A 158 -11.71 -14.92 -13.88
C LEU A 158 -11.21 -15.38 -12.51
N THR A 159 -12.00 -16.19 -11.78
CA THR A 159 -11.61 -16.69 -10.46
C THR A 159 -10.38 -17.58 -10.58
N LEU A 160 -10.34 -18.46 -11.58
CA LEU A 160 -9.23 -19.37 -11.79
C LEU A 160 -7.93 -18.63 -12.18
N THR A 161 -8.01 -17.62 -13.07
CA THR A 161 -6.87 -16.74 -13.37
C THR A 161 -6.43 -15.97 -12.14
N THR A 162 -7.37 -15.42 -11.36
CA THR A 162 -7.07 -14.70 -10.12
C THR A 162 -6.34 -15.60 -9.11
N LEU A 163 -6.82 -16.83 -8.91
CA LEU A 163 -6.18 -17.80 -8.02
C LEU A 163 -4.76 -18.18 -8.46
N ARG A 164 -4.54 -18.36 -9.77
CA ARG A 164 -3.18 -18.60 -10.32
C ARG A 164 -2.25 -17.41 -10.10
N THR A 165 -2.75 -16.19 -10.30
CA THR A 165 -1.97 -14.98 -10.04
C THR A 165 -1.64 -14.83 -8.55
N ILE A 166 -2.59 -15.11 -7.66
CA ILE A 166 -2.35 -15.14 -6.21
C ILE A 166 -1.29 -16.19 -5.86
N ALA A 167 -1.38 -17.39 -6.42
CA ALA A 167 -0.39 -18.44 -6.20
C ALA A 167 1.00 -18.06 -6.73
N ALA A 168 1.10 -17.45 -7.91
CA ALA A 168 2.36 -16.94 -8.46
C ALA A 168 2.96 -15.85 -7.56
N SER A 169 2.15 -14.90 -7.09
CA SER A 169 2.57 -13.87 -6.14
C SER A 169 3.01 -14.44 -4.79
N ALA A 170 2.37 -15.50 -4.31
CA ALA A 170 2.77 -16.20 -3.09
C ALA A 170 4.13 -16.90 -3.25
N ILE A 171 4.34 -17.62 -4.36
CA ILE A 171 5.64 -18.24 -4.71
C ILE A 171 6.73 -17.17 -4.79
N MET A 172 6.45 -16.05 -5.48
CA MET A 172 7.35 -14.90 -5.53
C MET A 172 7.67 -14.38 -4.12
N GLY A 173 6.67 -14.19 -3.26
CA GLY A 173 6.86 -13.72 -1.89
C GLY A 173 7.79 -14.63 -1.08
N VAL A 174 7.59 -15.95 -1.16
CA VAL A 174 8.47 -16.94 -0.52
C VAL A 174 9.90 -16.86 -1.06
N ALA A 175 10.06 -16.75 -2.38
CA ALA A 175 11.39 -16.65 -3.00
C ALA A 175 12.12 -15.36 -2.59
N VAL A 176 11.43 -14.22 -2.57
CA VAL A 176 12.01 -12.94 -2.14
C VAL A 176 12.44 -13.00 -0.68
N VAL A 177 11.61 -13.53 0.22
CA VAL A 177 11.97 -13.71 1.64
C VAL A 177 13.14 -14.68 1.80
N GLY A 178 13.17 -15.78 1.03
CA GLY A 178 14.27 -16.74 1.05
C GLY A 178 15.59 -16.13 0.60
N VAL A 179 15.59 -15.39 -0.52
CA VAL A 179 16.79 -14.69 -1.01
C VAL A 179 17.24 -13.60 -0.03
N ASP A 180 16.30 -12.85 0.54
CA ASP A 180 16.62 -11.83 1.53
C ASP A 180 17.29 -12.41 2.79
N ALA A 181 16.80 -13.56 3.28
CA ALA A 181 17.38 -14.28 4.40
C ALA A 181 18.80 -14.78 4.10
N VAL A 182 19.04 -15.30 2.88
CA VAL A 182 20.38 -15.76 2.45
C VAL A 182 21.35 -14.58 2.34
N LEU A 183 20.94 -13.46 1.76
CA LEU A 183 21.77 -12.24 1.70
C LEU A 183 22.10 -11.72 3.10
N GLY A 184 21.13 -11.71 4.01
CA GLY A 184 21.35 -11.36 5.42
C GLY A 184 22.36 -12.28 6.10
N ALA A 185 22.25 -13.60 5.91
CA ALA A 185 23.18 -14.58 6.47
C ALA A 185 24.61 -14.45 5.92
N MET A 186 24.77 -14.01 4.67
CA MET A 186 26.07 -13.69 4.06
C MET A 186 26.66 -12.36 4.54
N GLY A 187 25.99 -11.66 5.45
CA GLY A 187 26.49 -10.41 6.00
C GLY A 187 26.24 -9.20 5.11
N TRP A 188 25.38 -9.28 4.10
CA TRP A 188 24.97 -8.12 3.29
C TRP A 188 23.98 -7.24 4.06
N HIS A 189 24.43 -6.74 5.21
CA HIS A 189 23.72 -5.78 6.05
C HIS A 189 23.86 -4.36 5.49
N GLU A 190 23.04 -3.45 6.01
CA GLU A 190 22.81 -2.09 5.51
C GLU A 190 23.95 -1.12 5.88
N ASP A 191 25.21 -1.54 5.71
CA ASP A 191 26.37 -0.74 6.13
C ASP A 191 26.78 0.31 5.06
N SER A 192 26.31 0.15 3.81
CA SER A 192 26.58 1.11 2.74
C SER A 192 25.40 1.29 1.79
N LEU A 193 25.20 2.53 1.32
CA LEU A 193 24.16 2.90 0.34
C LEU A 193 24.22 2.03 -0.92
N VAL A 194 25.43 1.71 -1.38
CA VAL A 194 25.63 0.91 -2.60
C VAL A 194 25.15 -0.52 -2.39
N LEU A 195 25.52 -1.16 -1.27
CA LEU A 195 25.08 -2.51 -0.95
C LEU A 195 23.56 -2.59 -0.77
N THR A 196 22.96 -1.63 -0.06
CA THR A 196 21.50 -1.58 0.11
C THR A 196 20.78 -1.41 -1.23
N THR A 197 21.29 -0.54 -2.10
CA THR A 197 20.71 -0.35 -3.45
C THR A 197 20.81 -1.61 -4.30
N LEU A 198 21.98 -2.26 -4.31
CA LEU A 198 22.18 -3.53 -5.04
C LEU A 198 21.28 -4.64 -4.50
N ARG A 199 21.12 -4.73 -3.18
CA ARG A 199 20.20 -5.69 -2.54
C ARG A 199 18.75 -5.46 -2.97
N ILE A 200 18.27 -4.22 -2.99
CA ILE A 200 16.91 -3.89 -3.45
C ILE A 200 16.72 -4.30 -4.92
N LEU A 201 17.69 -3.98 -5.79
CA LEU A 201 17.63 -4.35 -7.20
C LEU A 201 17.64 -5.88 -7.39
N ALA A 202 18.46 -6.60 -6.64
CA ALA A 202 18.51 -8.05 -6.66
C ALA A 202 17.18 -8.68 -6.20
N LEU A 203 16.59 -8.18 -5.11
CA LEU A 203 15.29 -8.65 -4.61
C LEU A 203 14.15 -8.33 -5.58
N ALA A 204 14.14 -7.13 -6.17
CA ALA A 204 13.17 -6.74 -7.18
C ALA A 204 13.28 -7.60 -8.44
N GLY A 205 14.51 -7.85 -8.91
CA GLY A 205 14.79 -8.75 -10.04
C GLY A 205 14.37 -10.18 -9.75
N THR A 206 14.68 -10.70 -8.56
CA THR A 206 14.25 -12.02 -8.10
C THR A 206 12.72 -12.12 -8.10
N GLY A 207 12.03 -11.12 -7.56
CA GLY A 207 10.58 -11.07 -7.54
C GLY A 207 9.99 -11.10 -8.95
N ALA A 208 10.46 -10.21 -9.83
CA ALA A 208 10.00 -10.13 -11.22
C ALA A 208 10.20 -11.46 -11.98
N VAL A 209 11.40 -12.04 -11.91
CA VAL A 209 11.71 -13.32 -12.58
C VAL A 209 10.86 -14.44 -12.01
N THR A 210 10.78 -14.56 -10.69
CA THR A 210 10.03 -15.64 -10.03
C THR A 210 8.54 -15.55 -10.34
N PHE A 211 7.96 -14.35 -10.28
CA PHE A 211 6.56 -14.13 -10.64
C PHE A 211 6.28 -14.54 -12.08
N LEU A 212 7.10 -14.08 -13.03
CA LEU A 212 6.94 -14.42 -14.45
C LEU A 212 7.02 -15.93 -14.69
N VAL A 213 8.04 -16.58 -14.13
CA VAL A 213 8.23 -18.04 -14.26
C VAL A 213 7.06 -18.79 -13.63
N ALA A 214 6.70 -18.47 -12.39
CA ALA A 214 5.59 -19.11 -11.68
C ALA A 214 4.26 -18.92 -12.43
N ALA A 215 3.98 -17.72 -12.93
CA ALA A 215 2.76 -17.43 -13.65
C ALA A 215 2.70 -18.14 -15.02
N ILE A 216 3.84 -18.30 -15.73
CA ILE A 216 3.92 -19.09 -16.96
C ILE A 216 3.65 -20.58 -16.68
N LEU A 217 4.22 -21.12 -15.60
CA LEU A 217 4.06 -22.52 -15.18
C LEU A 217 2.64 -22.81 -14.71
N LEU A 218 2.02 -21.88 -13.98
CA LEU A 218 0.62 -21.98 -13.55
C LEU A 218 -0.39 -21.75 -14.69
N GLY A 219 0.08 -21.36 -15.87
CA GLY A 219 -0.74 -21.23 -17.07
C GLY A 219 -1.58 -19.95 -17.12
N VAL A 220 -1.06 -18.84 -16.59
CA VAL A 220 -1.68 -17.50 -16.75
C VAL A 220 -1.59 -17.11 -18.23
N GLN A 221 -2.73 -17.08 -18.92
CA GLN A 221 -2.80 -16.95 -20.39
C GLN A 221 -2.45 -15.53 -20.85
N GLU A 222 -2.69 -14.54 -20.00
CA GLU A 222 -2.49 -13.12 -20.23
C GLU A 222 -1.00 -12.79 -20.47
N ILE A 223 -0.09 -13.46 -19.75
CA ILE A 223 1.37 -13.26 -19.89
C ILE A 223 1.86 -13.75 -21.26
N ARG A 224 1.26 -14.83 -21.78
CA ARG A 224 1.62 -15.39 -23.09
C ARG A 224 1.13 -14.52 -24.25
N ALA A 225 0.13 -13.66 -24.03
CA ALA A 225 -0.40 -12.74 -25.04
C ALA A 225 0.42 -11.45 -25.18
N LEU A 226 1.19 -11.06 -24.16
CA LEU A 226 1.95 -9.80 -24.12
C LEU A 226 2.93 -9.61 -25.29
N PRO A 227 3.76 -10.61 -25.68
CA PRO A 227 4.70 -10.43 -26.79
C PRO A 227 3.98 -10.10 -28.10
N GLY A 228 2.83 -10.73 -28.35
CA GLY A 228 2.04 -10.53 -29.57
C GLY A 228 1.41 -9.15 -29.68
N MET A 229 1.12 -8.48 -28.56
CA MET A 229 0.55 -7.12 -28.55
C MET A 229 1.62 -6.04 -28.76
N VAL A 230 2.82 -6.21 -28.21
CA VAL A 230 3.93 -5.26 -28.37
C VAL A 230 4.50 -5.31 -29.80
N LEU A 231 4.52 -6.50 -30.41
CA LEU A 231 5.03 -6.71 -31.76
C LEU A 231 4.01 -6.35 -32.87
N ARG A 232 2.71 -6.25 -32.56
CA ARG A 232 1.67 -5.80 -33.50
C ARG A 232 1.51 -4.27 -33.48
N ARG A 233 2.54 -3.52 -33.88
CA ARG A 233 2.32 -2.21 -34.50
C ARG A 233 1.97 -2.44 -35.97
N LYS A 234 0.68 -2.49 -36.32
CA LYS A 234 0.29 -2.36 -37.74
C LYS A 234 0.75 -0.97 -38.22
N PRO A 235 1.53 -0.84 -39.30
CA PRO A 235 1.81 0.44 -39.91
C PRO A 235 0.49 1.06 -40.40
N ALA A 236 0.29 2.36 -40.16
CA ALA A 236 -0.91 3.10 -40.53
C ALA A 236 -1.09 3.32 -42.05
N ALA A 237 -0.38 2.57 -42.90
CA ALA A 237 -0.28 2.82 -44.35
C ALA A 237 -1.44 2.25 -45.18
N ASP A 238 -2.31 1.40 -44.61
CA ASP A 238 -3.43 0.76 -45.34
C ASP A 238 -4.78 1.48 -45.17
N GLN A 239 -4.81 2.69 -44.61
CA GLN A 239 -6.04 3.48 -44.40
C GLN A 239 -6.14 4.71 -45.31
N ALA A 240 -5.55 4.67 -46.50
CA ALA A 240 -5.89 5.66 -47.52
C ALA A 240 -7.28 5.33 -48.09
N PRO A 241 -8.28 6.23 -47.98
CA PRO A 241 -9.54 6.03 -48.68
C PRO A 241 -9.25 6.00 -50.19
N ALA A 242 -9.73 4.96 -50.88
CA ALA A 242 -9.70 4.90 -52.32
C ALA A 242 -10.37 6.16 -52.86
N GLU A 243 -9.60 7.01 -53.54
CA GLU A 243 -10.12 8.14 -54.30
C GLU A 243 -11.19 7.61 -55.26
N THR A 244 -12.44 8.00 -55.02
CA THR A 244 -13.54 7.83 -55.96
C THR A 244 -13.31 8.79 -57.12
N THR A 245 -12.58 8.36 -58.13
CA THR A 245 -12.62 8.97 -59.46
C THR A 245 -13.76 8.37 -60.28
N ALA A 246 -14.85 9.12 -60.44
CA ALA A 246 -15.68 9.21 -61.64
C ALA A 246 -16.69 10.34 -61.48
#